data_AF-A0AA43F6I7-F1
#
_entry.id   AF-A0AA43F6I7-F1
#
_cell.length_a   1.000
_cell.length_b   1.000
_cell.length_c   1.000
_cell.angle_alpha   90.00
_cell.angle_beta   90.00
_cell.angle_gamma   90.00
#
_symmetry.space_group_name_H-M   'P 1'
#
loop_
_entity.id
_entity.type
_entity.pdbx_description
1 polymer ?
#
loop_
_entity_poly.entity_id
_entity_poly.type
_entity_poly.pdbx_seq_one_letter_code
_entity_poly.pdbx_strand_id
1 'polypeptide(L)'
;MLDLLAYDFMQRSLLAAAMVGGLCSIIGVFVVLRGLAFVGAGTSHAAFAGVALGYLMGWPPLLLALVFGLATVWITGWVEEKGRMKLDVSIGILYTTTMALGILFIGLMKTYNAEVYGYLFGSVLSVTPEELRIIG
;
A
#
# COMPACT_ATOMS: atom_id res chain seq x y z
N MET A 1 31.53 12.99 -3.68
CA MET A 1 30.64 11.93 -3.13
C MET A 1 29.51 12.53 -2.30
N LEU A 2 29.75 13.57 -1.50
CA LEU A 2 28.70 14.28 -0.76
C LEU A 2 27.80 15.19 -1.63
N ASP A 3 28.24 15.57 -2.84
CA ASP A 3 27.42 16.32 -3.81
C ASP A 3 26.11 15.61 -4.18
N LEU A 4 26.07 14.28 -4.01
CA LEU A 4 24.89 13.48 -4.30
C LEU A 4 23.72 13.80 -3.33
N LEU A 5 24.02 14.28 -2.11
CA LEU A 5 23.03 14.74 -1.14
C LEU A 5 22.55 16.19 -1.40
N ALA A 6 23.21 16.92 -2.29
CA ALA A 6 22.79 18.27 -2.66
C ALA A 6 21.63 18.26 -3.67
N TYR A 7 21.36 17.12 -4.30
CA TYR A 7 20.23 16.99 -5.20
C TYR A 7 18.90 17.03 -4.45
N ASP A 8 18.01 17.89 -4.93
CA ASP A 8 16.70 18.13 -4.35
C ASP A 8 15.84 16.85 -4.24
N PHE A 9 15.90 15.97 -5.26
CA PHE A 9 15.20 14.67 -5.21
C PHE A 9 15.77 13.72 -4.15
N MET A 10 17.07 13.82 -3.85
CA MET A 10 17.72 12.97 -2.84
C MET A 10 17.39 13.44 -1.43
N GLN A 11 17.28 14.76 -1.22
CA GLN A 11 16.82 15.29 0.06
C GLN A 11 15.35 14.93 0.32
N ARG A 12 14.49 15.05 -0.70
CA ARG A 12 13.09 14.64 -0.62
C ARG A 12 12.93 13.15 -0.32
N SER A 13 13.68 12.29 -1.00
CA SER A 13 13.61 10.84 -0.78
C SER A 13 14.05 10.47 0.65
N LEU A 14 15.09 11.12 1.17
CA LEU A 14 15.59 10.89 2.53
C LEU A 14 14.60 11.35 3.60
N LEU A 15 14.00 12.54 3.42
CA LEU A 15 12.96 13.07 4.31
C LEU A 15 11.72 12.18 4.30
N ALA A 16 11.23 11.81 3.12
CA ALA A 16 10.09 10.91 2.98
C ALA A 16 10.35 9.55 3.65
N ALA A 17 11.53 8.96 3.44
CA ALA A 17 11.91 7.71 4.08
C ALA A 17 11.97 7.82 5.61
N ALA A 18 12.50 8.92 6.15
CA ALA A 18 12.55 9.16 7.59
C ALA A 18 11.14 9.32 8.19
N MET A 19 10.26 10.07 7.53
CA MET A 19 8.88 10.30 7.98
C MET A 19 8.05 9.01 7.93
N VAL A 20 8.05 8.31 6.79
CA VAL A 20 7.34 7.03 6.63
C VAL A 20 7.91 5.98 7.59
N GLY A 21 9.24 5.89 7.75
CA GLY A 21 9.87 4.99 8.71
C GLY A 21 9.45 5.26 10.15
N GLY A 22 9.33 6.53 10.54
CA GLY A 22 8.82 6.94 11.85
C GLY A 22 7.36 6.52 12.05
N LEU A 23 6.50 6.80 11.08
CA LEU A 23 5.09 6.40 11.12
C LEU A 23 4.93 4.87 11.19
N CYS A 24 5.67 4.13 10.36
CA CYS A 24 5.66 2.68 10.36
C CYS A 24 6.18 2.08 11.67
N SER A 25 7.17 2.70 12.34
CA SER A 25 7.63 2.24 13.67
C SER A 25 6.51 2.33 14.71
N ILE A 26 5.80 3.46 14.77
CA ILE A 26 4.72 3.67 15.75
C ILE A 26 3.57 2.68 15.50
N ILE A 27 3.15 2.54 14.24
CA ILE A 27 2.09 1.60 13.85
C ILE A 27 2.54 0.15 14.08
N GLY A 28 3.79 -0.18 13.76
CA GLY A 28 4.35 -1.52 13.90
C GLY A 28 4.30 -2.03 15.33
N VAL A 29 4.65 -1.19 16.32
CA VAL A 29 4.54 -1.55 17.75
C VAL A 29 3.10 -1.90 18.11
N PHE A 30 2.12 -1.11 17.65
CA PHE A 30 0.71 -1.38 17.90
C PHE A 30 0.24 -2.69 17.27
N VAL A 31 0.63 -2.95 16.02
CA VAL A 31 0.28 -4.16 15.26
C VAL A 31 0.84 -5.41 15.95
N VAL A 32 2.10 -5.36 16.41
CA VAL A 32 2.74 -6.47 17.13
C VAL A 32 2.05 -6.75 18.47
N LEU A 33 1.76 -5.70 19.25
CA LEU A 33 1.07 -5.85 20.54
C LEU A 33 -0.34 -6.43 20.41
N ARG A 34 -1.03 -6.14 19.29
CA ARG A 34 -2.34 -6.71 18.98
C ARG A 34 -2.28 -8.12 18.35
N GLY A 35 -1.09 -8.66 18.10
CA GLY A 35 -0.92 -9.98 17.48
C GLY A 35 -1.43 -10.03 16.03
N LEU A 36 -1.40 -8.91 15.32
CA LEU A 36 -1.95 -8.76 13.97
C LEU A 36 -0.89 -9.00 12.90
N ALA A 37 -0.37 -10.23 12.83
CA ALA A 37 0.78 -10.57 12.00
C ALA A 37 0.53 -10.27 10.51
N PHE A 38 -0.69 -10.48 10.01
CA PHE A 38 -0.99 -10.33 8.59
C PHE A 38 -1.50 -8.95 8.18
N VAL A 39 -1.74 -8.00 9.09
CA VAL A 39 -2.31 -6.68 8.72
C VAL A 39 -1.46 -5.94 7.71
N GLY A 40 -0.14 -5.93 7.89
CA GLY A 40 0.79 -5.26 6.97
C GLY A 40 0.70 -5.83 5.55
N ALA A 41 0.79 -7.15 5.42
CA ALA A 41 0.69 -7.84 4.13
C ALA A 41 -0.73 -7.74 3.53
N GLY A 42 -1.78 -7.91 4.33
CA GLY A 42 -3.15 -7.83 3.84
C GLY A 42 -3.50 -6.45 3.30
N THR A 43 -3.09 -5.39 3.99
CA THR A 43 -3.38 -4.01 3.57
C THR A 43 -2.53 -3.55 2.39
N SER A 44 -1.24 -3.93 2.32
CA SER A 44 -0.37 -3.57 1.20
C SER A 44 -0.82 -4.22 -0.12
N HIS A 45 -1.21 -5.50 -0.09
CA HIS A 45 -1.71 -6.19 -1.28
C HIS A 45 -3.12 -5.77 -1.67
N ALA A 46 -3.96 -5.37 -0.71
CA ALA A 46 -5.22 -4.71 -1.01
C ALA A 46 -5.01 -3.39 -1.75
N ALA A 47 -4.12 -2.52 -1.25
CA ALA A 47 -3.77 -1.27 -1.92
C ALA A 47 -3.22 -1.52 -3.33
N PHE A 48 -2.37 -2.53 -3.52
CA PHE A 48 -1.87 -2.95 -4.83
C PHE A 48 -3.00 -3.36 -5.79
N ALA A 49 -3.97 -4.15 -5.32
CA ALA A 49 -5.14 -4.51 -6.13
C ALA A 49 -5.94 -3.27 -6.56
N GLY A 50 -6.07 -2.28 -5.67
CA GLY A 50 -6.66 -0.98 -5.98
C GLY A 50 -5.88 -0.20 -7.04
N VAL A 51 -4.54 -0.13 -6.94
CA VAL A 51 -3.68 0.48 -7.97
C VAL A 51 -3.87 -0.19 -9.32
N ALA A 52 -3.84 -1.53 -9.36
CA ALA A 52 -4.05 -2.30 -10.59
C ALA A 52 -5.43 -2.02 -11.21
N LEU A 53 -6.48 -1.89 -10.38
CA LEU A 53 -7.81 -1.52 -10.84
C LEU A 53 -7.85 -0.07 -11.37
N GLY A 54 -7.17 0.86 -10.71
CA GLY A 54 -7.04 2.25 -11.14
C GLY A 54 -6.45 2.34 -12.54
N TYR A 55 -5.36 1.63 -12.81
CA TYR A 55 -4.77 1.55 -14.15
C TYR A 55 -5.70 0.91 -15.18
N LEU A 56 -6.43 -0.15 -14.80
CA LEU A 56 -7.36 -0.83 -15.71
C LEU A 56 -8.53 0.09 -16.13
N MET A 57 -9.04 0.92 -15.20
CA MET A 57 -10.15 1.84 -15.46
C MET A 57 -9.72 3.24 -15.92
N GLY A 58 -8.42 3.56 -15.89
CA GLY A 58 -7.90 4.90 -16.16
C GLY A 58 -8.23 5.92 -15.04
N TRP A 59 -8.43 5.45 -13.82
CA TRP A 59 -8.72 6.27 -12.63
C TRP A 59 -7.45 6.57 -11.82
N PRO A 60 -7.44 7.62 -10.98
CA PRO A 60 -6.28 7.96 -10.16
C PRO A 60 -5.84 6.79 -9.27
N PRO A 61 -4.62 6.24 -9.44
CA PRO A 61 -4.20 5.01 -8.75
C PRO A 61 -4.19 5.16 -7.23
N LEU A 62 -3.77 6.32 -6.73
CA LEU A 62 -3.70 6.62 -5.29
C LEU A 62 -5.09 6.55 -4.62
N LEU A 63 -6.12 7.06 -5.30
CA LEU A 63 -7.48 7.05 -4.76
C LEU A 63 -8.00 5.62 -4.60
N LEU A 64 -7.77 4.78 -5.61
CA LEU A 64 -8.25 3.40 -5.61
C LEU A 64 -7.45 2.54 -4.62
N ALA A 65 -6.15 2.82 -4.47
CA ALA A 65 -5.31 2.20 -3.45
C ALA A 65 -5.85 2.48 -2.04
N LEU A 66 -6.20 3.74 -1.74
CA LEU A 66 -6.78 4.12 -0.45
C LEU A 66 -8.14 3.46 -0.23
N VAL A 67 -9.02 3.48 -1.22
CA VAL A 67 -10.35 2.86 -1.13
C VAL A 67 -10.24 1.35 -0.86
N PHE A 68 -9.38 0.64 -1.60
CA PHE A 68 -9.18 -0.80 -1.39
C PHE A 68 -8.54 -1.11 -0.05
N GLY A 69 -7.53 -0.35 0.37
CA GLY A 69 -6.88 -0.53 1.67
C GLY A 69 -7.86 -0.33 2.83
N LEU A 70 -8.62 0.78 2.80
CA LEU A 70 -9.65 1.07 3.80
C LEU A 70 -10.77 0.03 3.79
N ALA A 71 -11.24 -0.38 2.60
CA ALA A 71 -12.27 -1.41 2.48
C ALA A 71 -11.80 -2.74 3.10
N THR A 72 -10.57 -3.15 2.86
CA THR A 72 -10.00 -4.37 3.47
C THR A 72 -10.01 -4.28 4.99
N VAL A 73 -9.47 -3.20 5.57
CA VAL A 73 -9.46 -3.03 7.04
C VAL A 73 -10.89 -3.01 7.59
N TRP A 74 -11.80 -2.29 6.94
CA TRP A 74 -13.18 -2.17 7.39
C TRP A 74 -13.93 -3.51 7.33
N ILE A 75 -13.75 -4.28 6.26
CA ILE A 75 -14.32 -5.63 6.13
C ILE A 75 -13.75 -6.55 7.22
N THR A 76 -12.44 -6.50 7.51
CA THR A 76 -11.86 -7.33 8.57
C THR A 76 -12.44 -7.01 9.95
N GLY A 77 -12.56 -5.72 10.30
CA GLY A 77 -13.15 -5.31 11.58
C GLY A 77 -14.62 -5.70 11.69
N TRP A 78 -15.38 -5.54 10.62
CA TRP A 78 -16.80 -5.95 10.59
C TRP A 78 -17.00 -7.46 10.72
N VAL A 79 -16.11 -8.27 10.13
CA VAL A 79 -16.16 -9.74 10.26
C VAL A 79 -15.77 -10.19 11.68
N GLU A 80 -14.81 -9.52 12.30
CA GLU A 80 -14.44 -9.74 13.71
C GLU A 80 -15.59 -9.42 14.66
N GLU A 81 -16.22 -8.24 14.50
CA GLU A 81 -17.31 -7.78 15.38
C GLU A 81 -18.52 -8.73 15.36
N LYS A 82 -18.78 -9.35 14.21
CA LYS A 82 -19.82 -10.38 14.06
C LYS A 82 -19.46 -11.73 14.67
N GLY A 83 -18.28 -11.88 15.28
CA GLY A 83 -17.83 -13.08 15.97
C GLY A 83 -17.63 -14.29 15.05
N ARG A 84 -17.55 -14.09 13.72
CA ARG A 84 -17.49 -15.20 12.76
C ARG A 84 -16.11 -15.83 12.70
N MET A 85 -15.05 -15.02 12.82
CA MET A 85 -13.65 -15.44 12.69
C MET A 85 -12.71 -14.51 13.47
N LYS A 86 -11.52 -14.99 13.83
CA LYS A 86 -10.44 -14.15 14.37
C LYS A 86 -9.98 -13.15 13.31
N LEU A 87 -9.64 -11.93 13.73
CA LEU A 87 -9.22 -10.84 12.83
C LEU A 87 -8.10 -11.29 11.88
N ASP A 88 -7.08 -11.99 12.39
CA ASP A 88 -5.92 -12.45 11.64
C ASP A 88 -6.27 -13.45 10.51
N VAL A 89 -7.29 -14.30 10.75
CA VAL A 89 -7.80 -15.23 9.72
C VAL A 89 -8.54 -14.48 8.62
N SER A 90 -9.36 -13.50 8.99
CA SER A 90 -10.07 -12.66 8.03
C SER A 90 -9.12 -11.85 7.17
N ILE A 91 -8.05 -11.32 7.76
CA ILE A 91 -6.99 -10.62 7.03
C ILE A 91 -6.29 -11.57 6.06
N GLY A 92 -5.97 -12.81 6.48
CA GLY A 92 -5.38 -13.81 5.59
C GLY A 92 -6.25 -14.17 4.39
N ILE A 93 -7.56 -14.29 4.58
CA ILE A 93 -8.52 -14.54 3.48
C ILE A 93 -8.56 -13.34 2.54
N LEU A 94 -8.66 -12.12 3.06
CA LEU A 94 -8.66 -10.93 2.21
C LEU A 94 -7.35 -10.76 1.47
N TYR A 95 -6.21 -11.01 2.11
CA TYR A 95 -4.89 -10.99 1.48
C TYR A 95 -4.86 -11.85 0.20
N THR A 96 -5.26 -13.12 0.29
CA THR A 96 -5.28 -14.02 -0.87
C THR A 96 -6.27 -13.57 -1.94
N THR A 97 -7.44 -13.07 -1.52
CA THR A 97 -8.47 -12.55 -2.42
C THR A 97 -7.99 -11.31 -3.17
N THR A 98 -7.42 -10.33 -2.48
CA THR A 98 -6.91 -9.09 -3.08
C THR A 98 -5.70 -9.36 -3.97
N MET A 99 -4.83 -10.29 -3.59
CA MET A 99 -3.70 -10.69 -4.44
C MET A 99 -4.20 -11.32 -5.75
N ALA A 100 -5.18 -12.23 -5.68
CA ALA A 100 -5.81 -12.81 -6.86
C ALA A 100 -6.50 -11.74 -7.73
N LEU A 101 -7.20 -10.78 -7.12
CA LEU A 101 -7.81 -9.65 -7.83
C LEU A 101 -6.76 -8.76 -8.52
N GLY A 102 -5.66 -8.44 -7.84
CA GLY A 102 -4.57 -7.65 -8.43
C GLY A 102 -3.99 -8.32 -9.67
N ILE A 103 -3.70 -9.62 -9.60
CA ILE A 103 -3.20 -10.40 -10.75
C ILE A 103 -4.25 -10.46 -11.86
N LEU A 104 -5.53 -10.65 -11.52
CA LEU A 104 -6.63 -10.66 -12.49
C LEU A 104 -6.71 -9.32 -13.23
N PHE A 105 -6.66 -8.18 -12.53
CA PHE A 105 -6.74 -6.87 -13.14
C PHE A 105 -5.55 -6.62 -14.09
N ILE A 106 -4.35 -7.05 -13.71
CA ILE A 106 -3.17 -6.98 -14.57
C ILE A 106 -3.35 -7.86 -15.81
N GLY A 107 -3.85 -9.09 -15.66
CA GLY A 107 -4.10 -10.00 -16.77
C GLY A 107 -5.16 -9.51 -17.75
N LEU A 108 -6.08 -8.64 -17.31
CA LEU A 108 -7.10 -8.02 -18.15
C LEU A 108 -6.59 -6.77 -18.90
N MET A 109 -5.42 -6.24 -18.55
CA MET A 109 -4.83 -5.10 -19.27
C MET A 109 -4.33 -5.53 -20.65
N LYS A 110 -4.80 -4.85 -21.70
CA LYS A 110 -4.41 -5.12 -23.10
C LYS A 110 -3.01 -4.62 -23.45
N THR A 111 -2.45 -3.71 -22.65
CA THR A 111 -1.15 -3.09 -22.87
C THR A 111 -0.22 -3.43 -21.71
N TYR A 112 1.01 -3.82 -22.02
CA TYR A 112 2.06 -4.05 -21.02
C TYR A 112 2.44 -2.72 -20.35
N ASN A 113 1.83 -2.42 -19.21
CA ASN A 113 2.11 -1.21 -18.44
C ASN A 113 3.30 -1.46 -17.51
N ALA A 114 4.51 -1.07 -17.95
CA ALA A 114 5.72 -1.09 -17.12
C ALA A 114 5.55 -0.28 -15.82
N GLU A 115 4.62 0.68 -15.80
CA GLU A 115 4.26 1.50 -14.64
C GLU A 115 3.62 0.70 -13.50
N VAL A 116 2.91 -0.40 -13.80
CA VAL A 116 2.33 -1.28 -12.76
C VAL A 116 3.44 -2.00 -11.99
N TYR A 117 4.47 -2.48 -12.70
CA TYR A 117 5.66 -3.03 -12.08
C TYR A 117 6.46 -1.95 -11.34
N GLY A 118 6.50 -0.72 -11.86
CA GLY A 118 7.07 0.44 -11.16
C GLY A 118 6.40 0.73 -9.81
N TYR A 119 5.09 0.48 -9.69
CA TYR A 119 4.37 0.56 -8.41
C TYR A 119 4.57 -0.66 -7.51
N LEU A 120 4.80 -1.83 -8.11
CA LEU A 120 5.03 -3.09 -7.39
C LEU A 120 6.37 -3.07 -6.63
N PHE A 121 7.38 -2.45 -7.23
CA PHE A 121 8.71 -2.28 -6.62
C PHE A 121 8.93 -0.91 -5.99
N GLY A 122 8.26 0.13 -6.48
CA GLY A 122 8.38 1.51 -6.01
C GLY A 122 9.73 2.15 -6.35
N SER A 123 9.78 3.48 -6.24
CA SER A 123 11.03 4.25 -6.30
C SER A 123 10.95 5.40 -5.32
N VAL A 124 11.76 5.36 -4.26
CA VAL A 124 11.84 6.44 -3.26
C VAL A 124 12.37 7.74 -3.88
N LEU A 125 13.11 7.65 -4.99
CA LEU A 125 13.63 8.82 -5.71
C LEU A 125 12.53 9.59 -6.46
N SER A 126 11.39 8.96 -6.70
CA SER A 126 10.29 9.56 -7.48
C SER A 126 9.36 10.45 -6.65
N VAL A 127 9.62 10.62 -5.35
CA VAL A 127 8.76 11.38 -4.44
C VAL A 127 8.69 12.86 -4.85
N THR A 128 7.47 13.32 -5.12
CA THR A 128 7.19 14.70 -5.48
C THR A 128 7.02 15.61 -4.25
N PRO A 129 7.16 16.94 -4.40
CA PRO A 129 6.93 17.88 -3.29
C PRO A 129 5.50 17.83 -2.75
N GLU A 130 4.52 17.51 -3.60
CA GLU A 130 3.12 17.33 -3.21
C GLU A 130 2.94 16.08 -2.35
N GLU A 131 3.55 14.95 -2.73
CA GLU A 131 3.52 13.73 -1.92
C GLU A 131 4.22 13.92 -0.57
N LEU A 132 5.32 14.68 -0.51
CA LEU A 132 5.99 14.99 0.74
C LEU A 132 5.08 15.78 1.70
N ARG A 133 4.24 16.68 1.17
CA ARG A 133 3.20 17.40 1.95
C ARG A 133 2.04 16.51 2.37
N ILE A 134 1.78 15.40 1.70
CA ILE A 134 0.73 14.45 2.10
C ILE A 134 1.23 13.57 3.27
N ILE A 135 2.53 13.30 3.33
CA ILE A 135 3.14 12.47 4.38
C ILE A 135 3.32 13.22 5.71
N GLY A 136 3.57 14.54 5.67
CA GLY A 136 3.83 15.40 6.84
C GLY A 136 2.66 16.28 7.22
#